data_AF-A0A257Q971-F1
#
_entry.id   AF-A0A257Q971-F1
#
_cell.length_a   1.000
_cell.length_b   1.000
_cell.length_c   1.000
_cell.angle_alpha   90.00
_cell.angle_beta   90.00
_cell.angle_gamma   90.00
#
_symmetry.space_group_name_H-M   'P 1'
#
loop_
_entity.id
_entity.type
_entity.pdbx_description
1 polymer ?
#
loop_
_entity_poly.entity_id
_entity_poly.type
_entity_poly.pdbx_seq_one_letter_code
_entity_poly.pdbx_strand_id
1 'polypeptide(L)' 'MQDIEAALAQLRVEHREVLLLVALEDMCYEEVANILGIPLGTVMSRLSRAREKMRSLMQANGQATLLKVVK' A
#
# COMPACT_ATOMS: atom_id res chain seq x y z
N MET A 1 -1.34 1.95 -15.61
CA MET A 1 -1.97 2.58 -14.44
C MET A 1 -2.93 1.64 -13.71
N GLN A 2 -3.65 0.73 -14.39
CA GLN A 2 -4.56 -0.24 -13.77
C GLN A 2 -3.96 -1.12 -12.65
N ASP A 3 -2.67 -1.46 -12.71
CA ASP A 3 -2.07 -2.38 -11.73
C ASP A 3 -1.94 -1.80 -10.32
N ILE A 4 -1.74 -0.49 -10.20
CA ILE A 4 -1.57 0.17 -8.89
C ILE A 4 -2.93 0.28 -8.19
N GLU A 5 -3.97 0.71 -8.91
CA GLU A 5 -5.33 0.79 -8.37
C GLU A 5 -5.84 -0.58 -7.93
N ALA A 6 -5.62 -1.61 -8.75
CA ALA A 6 -5.98 -2.98 -8.41
C ALA A 6 -5.18 -3.53 -7.20
N ALA A 7 -3.91 -3.16 -7.05
CA ALA A 7 -3.11 -3.53 -5.89
C ALA A 7 -3.58 -2.81 -4.61
N LEU A 8 -3.86 -1.50 -4.69
CA LEU A 8 -4.41 -0.72 -3.59
C LEU A 8 -5.75 -1.27 -3.12
N ALA A 9 -6.63 -1.68 -4.05
CA ALA A 9 -7.92 -2.28 -3.74
C ALA A 9 -7.82 -3.57 -2.92
N GLN A 10 -6.70 -4.29 -3.02
CA GLN A 10 -6.43 -5.52 -2.27
C GLN A 10 -5.80 -5.28 -0.89
N LEU A 11 -5.39 -4.05 -0.57
CA LEU A 11 -4.98 -3.70 0.78
C LEU A 11 -6.20 -3.60 1.69
N ARG A 12 -6.00 -4.00 2.96
CA ARG A 12 -6.94 -3.66 4.03
C ARG A 12 -7.07 -2.13 4.13
N VAL A 13 -8.24 -1.66 4.53
CA VAL A 13 -8.56 -0.22 4.59
C VAL A 13 -7.52 0.53 5.43
N GLU A 14 -7.15 -0.02 6.59
CA GLU A 14 -6.22 0.62 7.52
C GLU A 14 -4.78 0.69 6.99
N HIS A 15 -4.40 -0.23 6.11
CA HIS A 15 -3.10 -0.20 5.43
C HIS A 15 -3.11 0.81 4.29
N ARG A 16 -4.24 0.91 3.58
CA ARG A 16 -4.43 1.81 2.45
C ARG A 16 -4.45 3.25 2.90
N GLU A 17 -5.20 3.59 3.96
CA GLU A 17 -5.26 4.95 4.51
C GLU A 17 -3.88 5.49 4.86
N VAL A 18 -3.12 4.74 5.68
CA VAL A 18 -1.78 5.15 6.09
C VAL A 18 -0.85 5.31 4.88
N LEU A 19 -0.95 4.41 3.90
CA LEU A 19 -0.12 4.50 2.69
C LEU A 19 -0.47 5.72 1.83
N LEU A 20 -1.75 6.04 1.65
CA LEU A 20 -2.19 7.17 0.82
C LEU A 20 -1.84 8.50 1.49
N LEU A 21 -2.05 8.64 2.80
CA LEU A 21 -1.70 9.87 3.51
C LEU A 21 -0.18 10.16 3.43
N VAL A 22 0.65 9.13 3.56
CA VAL A 22 2.11 9.32 3.42
C VAL A 22 2.53 9.54 1.96
N ALA A 23 1.98 8.77 1.01
CA ALA A 23 2.51 8.74 -0.35
C ALA A 23 1.88 9.76 -1.31
N LEU A 24 0.64 10.20 -1.05
CA LEU A 24 -0.07 11.18 -1.88
C LEU A 24 -0.15 12.55 -1.20
N GLU A 25 -0.41 12.58 0.10
CA GLU A 25 -0.52 13.84 0.85
C GLU A 25 0.83 14.29 1.44
N ASP A 26 1.89 13.52 1.22
CA ASP A 26 3.27 13.78 1.68
C ASP A 26 3.39 14.06 3.18
N MET A 27 2.47 13.48 3.97
CA MET A 27 2.37 13.69 5.42
C MET A 27 3.45 12.93 6.18
N CYS A 28 3.94 13.54 7.26
CA CYS A 28 4.83 12.85 8.18
C CYS A 28 4.06 11.84 9.04
N TYR A 29 4.78 10.90 9.66
CA TYR A 29 4.14 9.83 10.42
C TYR A 29 3.39 10.34 11.65
N GLU A 30 3.88 11.42 12.27
CA GLU A 30 3.22 12.09 13.39
C GLU A 30 1.88 12.72 12.98
N GLU A 31 1.82 13.38 11.83
CA GLU A 31 0.57 13.95 11.29
C GLU A 31 -0.46 12.86 11.01
N VAL A 32 -0.03 11.76 10.38
CA VAL A 32 -0.89 10.60 10.12
C VAL A 32 -1.40 9.97 11.42
N ALA A 33 -0.55 9.85 12.43
CA ALA A 33 -0.93 9.33 13.75
C ALA A 33 -2.03 10.19 14.38
N ASN A 34 -1.89 11.51 14.32
CA ASN A 34 -2.86 12.47 14.84
C ASN A 34 -4.19 12.43 14.07
N ILE A 35 -4.14 12.40 12.73
CA ILE A 35 -5.34 12.37 11.87
C ILE A 35 -6.14 11.10 12.08
N LEU A 36 -5.47 9.95 12.15
CA LEU A 36 -6.12 8.66 12.30
C LEU A 36 -6.45 8.30 13.76
N GLY A 37 -5.96 9.09 14.72
CA GLY A 37 -6.14 8.83 16.15
C GLY A 37 -5.51 7.52 16.61
N ILE A 38 -4.36 7.13 16.04
CA ILE A 38 -3.66 5.87 16.33
C ILE A 38 -2.21 6.13 16.79
N PRO A 39 -1.59 5.21 17.56
CA PRO A 39 -0.20 5.36 17.96
C PRO A 39 0.77 5.45 16.77
N LEU A 40 1.84 6.23 16.91
CA LEU A 40 2.89 6.35 15.90
C LEU A 40 3.50 5.00 15.50
N GLY A 41 3.73 4.11 16.47
CA GLY A 41 4.21 2.74 16.19
C GLY A 41 3.20 1.90 15.38
N THR A 42 1.90 2.20 15.50
CA THR A 42 0.85 1.58 14.67
C THR A 42 0.91 2.12 13.24
N VAL A 43 1.15 3.42 13.05
CA VAL A 43 1.40 3.99 11.71
C VAL A 43 2.57 3.29 11.03
N MET A 44 3.72 3.21 11.71
CA MET A 44 4.93 2.58 11.18
C MET A 44 4.70 1.11 10.79
N SER A 45 4.07 0.33 11.66
CA SER A 45 3.81 -1.10 11.42
C SER A 45 2.76 -1.32 10.31
N ARG A 46 1.68 -0.52 10.27
CA ARG A 46 0.69 -0.56 9.17
C ARG A 46 1.33 -0.20 7.84
N LEU A 47 2.16 0.84 7.81
CA LEU A 47 2.85 1.28 6.60
C LEU A 47 3.84 0.23 6.09
N SER A 48 4.61 -0.42 6.98
CA SER A 48 5.50 -1.53 6.60
C SER A 48 4.71 -2.65 5.92
N ARG A 49 3.64 -3.12 6.57
CA ARG A 49 2.79 -4.20 6.04
C ARG A 49 2.10 -3.80 4.73
N ALA A 50 1.67 -2.54 4.61
CA ALA A 50 1.11 -2.01 3.38
C ALA A 50 2.11 -2.10 2.22
N ARG A 51 3.35 -1.64 2.42
CA ARG A 51 4.42 -1.70 1.41
C ARG A 51 4.80 -3.12 1.02
N GLU A 52 4.95 -4.02 1.99
CA GLU A 52 5.22 -5.44 1.73
C GLU A 52 4.12 -6.08 0.89
N LYS A 53 2.86 -5.81 1.23
CA LYS A 53 1.71 -6.34 0.48
C LYS A 53 1.65 -5.75 -0.93
N MET A 54 1.85 -4.43 -1.09
CA MET A 54 1.93 -3.79 -2.41
C MET A 54 3.02 -4.42 -3.27
N ARG A 55 4.23 -4.60 -2.72
CA ARG A 55 5.34 -5.24 -3.42
C ARG A 55 4.97 -6.66 -3.88
N SER A 56 4.37 -7.46 -3.00
CA SER A 56 3.92 -8.82 -3.33
C SER A 56 2.88 -8.83 -4.45
N LEU A 57 1.89 -7.92 -4.40
CA LEU A 57 0.84 -7.83 -5.41
C LEU A 57 1.38 -7.38 -6.77
N MET A 58 2.28 -6.40 -6.79
CA MET A 58 2.90 -5.92 -8.03
C MET A 58 3.82 -6.96 -8.66
N GLN A 59 4.53 -7.76 -7.85
CA GLN A 59 5.33 -8.88 -8.36
C GLN A 59 4.46 -10.00 -8.94
N ALA A 60 3.35 -10.33 -8.28
CA ALA A 60 2.40 -11.33 -8.77
C ALA A 60 1.75 -10.91 -10.09
N ASN A 61 1.35 -9.63 -10.23
CA ASN A 61 0.81 -9.11 -11.49
C ASN A 61 1.87 -9.03 -12.60
N GLY A 62 3.13 -8.71 -12.28
CA GLY A 62 4.23 -8.74 -13.24
C GLY A 62 4.49 -10.14 -13.82
N GLN A 63 4.34 -11.19 -13.00
CA GLN A 63 4.43 -12.59 -13.46
C GLN A 63 3.19 -13.06 -14.23
N ALA A 64 1.99 -12.59 -13.85
CA ALA A 64 0.76 -12.91 -14.57
C ALA A 64 0.75 -12.37 -16.01
N THR A 65 1.46 -11.27 -16.28
CA THR A 65 1.64 -10.75 -17.65
C THR A 65 2.62 -11.59 -18.46
N LEU A 66 3.71 -12.09 -17.86
CA LEU A 66 4.69 -12.96 -18.53
C LEU A 66 4.11 -14.32 -18.94
N LEU A 67 3.22 -14.90 -18.13
CA LEU A 67 2.55 -16.18 -18.43
C LEU A 67 1.52 -16.10 -19.56
N LYS A 68 1.10 -14.90 -19.99
CA LYS A 68 0.13 -14.72 -21.09
C LYS A 68 0.79 -14.51 -22.47
N VAL A 69 2.12 -14.35 -22.53
CA VAL A 69 2.85 -14.06 -23.79
C VAL A 69 3.46 -15.33 -24.41
N VAL A 70 3.28 -16.50 -23.79
CA VAL A 70 3.70 -17.77 -24.38
C VAL A 70 2.50 -18.45 -25.02
N LYS A 71 2.24 -18.15 -26.30
CA LYS A 71 1.50 -19.03 -27.20
C LYS A 71 2.15 -19.03 -28.56
#